data_AF-A0A8J2M3D0-F1
#
_entry.id   AF-A0A8J2M3D0-F1
#
_cell.length_a   1.000
_cell.length_b   1.000
_cell.length_c   1.000
_cell.angle_alpha   90.00
_cell.angle_beta   90.00
_cell.angle_gamma   90.00
#
_symmetry.space_group_name_H-M   'P 1'
#
loop_
_entity.id
_entity.type
_entity.pdbx_description
1 polymer ?
#
loop_
_entity_poly.entity_id
_entity_poly.type
_entity_poly.pdbx_seq_one_letter_code
_entity_poly.pdbx_strand_id
1 'polypeptide(L)'
;MTTMSQNQAWYSIIGYLYIKTNIGAFSLLKSRKRMFFALDESKNLLNSYKDEMDFLKKKKPLEKIPLNYAVCTLGANSETEFVIQYIFINF
;
A
#
# COMPACT_ATOMS: atom_id res chain seq x y z
N MET A 1 13.95 -16.79 30.09
CA MET A 1 13.50 -16.94 28.70
C MET A 1 13.02 -15.58 28.23
N THR A 2 13.80 -14.96 27.35
CA THR A 2 13.64 -13.58 26.89
C THR A 2 12.52 -13.52 25.85
N THR A 3 11.44 -12.78 26.11
CA THR A 3 10.43 -12.47 25.11
C THR A 3 11.03 -11.49 24.10
N MET A 4 11.60 -12.00 23.01
CA MET A 4 12.08 -11.15 21.91
C MET A 4 10.90 -10.34 21.36
N SER A 5 11.07 -9.01 21.35
CA SER A 5 10.12 -8.00 20.87
C SER A 5 9.67 -8.27 19.42
N GLN A 6 8.49 -8.87 19.24
CA GLN A 6 7.95 -9.28 17.93
C GLN A 6 7.31 -8.14 17.10
N ASN A 7 7.81 -6.90 17.16
CA ASN A 7 7.24 -5.81 16.36
C ASN A 7 8.27 -4.81 15.82
N GLN A 8 9.37 -5.31 15.26
CA GLN A 8 10.21 -4.49 14.39
C GLN A 8 9.62 -4.54 12.98
N ALA A 9 8.88 -3.50 12.60
CA ALA A 9 8.54 -3.25 11.20
C ALA A 9 9.77 -2.70 10.48
N TRP A 10 10.06 -3.22 9.28
CA TRP A 10 11.18 -2.77 8.46
C TRP A 10 10.63 -2.14 7.20
N TYR A 11 10.73 -0.81 7.13
CA TYR A 11 10.24 -0.02 6.01
C TYR A 11 11.38 0.27 5.04
N SER A 12 11.34 -0.33 3.86
CA SER A 12 12.37 -0.11 2.83
C SER A 12 12.03 1.03 1.88
N ILE A 13 10.75 1.18 1.55
CA ILE A 13 10.24 2.20 0.62
C ILE A 13 9.10 2.95 1.30
N ILE A 14 9.22 4.28 1.34
CA ILE A 14 8.19 5.18 1.86
C ILE A 14 8.02 6.36 0.90
N GLY A 15 6.80 6.91 0.82
CA GLY A 15 6.57 8.10 0.00
C GLY A 15 5.10 8.36 -0.32
N TYR A 16 4.88 9.45 -1.05
CA TYR A 16 3.54 9.82 -1.50
C TYR A 16 3.21 9.14 -2.84
N LEU A 17 2.04 8.53 -2.89
CA LEU A 17 1.47 7.98 -4.12
C LEU A 17 0.06 8.53 -4.34
N TYR A 18 -0.36 8.54 -5.60
CA TYR A 18 -1.72 8.89 -6.00
C TYR A 18 -2.50 7.61 -6.28
N ILE A 19 -3.54 7.35 -5.50
CA ILE A 19 -4.37 6.15 -5.63
C ILE A 19 -5.61 6.48 -6.45
N LYS A 20 -5.95 5.59 -7.36
CA LYS A 20 -7.27 5.49 -7.96
C LYS A 20 -7.93 4.20 -7.50
N THR A 21 -8.94 4.28 -6.63
CA THR A 21 -9.73 3.10 -6.25
C THR A 21 -10.82 2.85 -7.29
N ASN A 22 -10.69 1.76 -8.04
CA ASN A 22 -11.69 1.35 -9.04
C ASN A 22 -12.89 0.64 -8.37
N ILE A 23 -13.53 1.31 -7.42
CA ILE A 23 -14.72 0.77 -6.72
C ILE A 23 -15.96 1.52 -7.22
N GLY A 24 -16.82 0.80 -7.95
CA GLY A 24 -18.13 1.27 -8.43
C GLY A 24 -18.16 1.86 -9.85
N ALA A 25 -19.37 2.04 -10.38
CA ALA A 25 -19.65 2.47 -11.77
C ALA A 25 -19.14 3.88 -12.12
N PHE A 26 -18.80 4.71 -11.13
CA PHE A 26 -18.28 6.08 -11.31
C PHE A 26 -16.78 6.21 -11.05
N SER A 27 -16.03 5.10 -11.02
CA SER A 27 -14.57 5.11 -10.83
C SER A 27 -13.82 5.95 -11.87
N LEU A 28 -14.39 6.13 -13.06
CA LEU A 28 -13.85 7.01 -14.11
C LEU A 28 -13.86 8.48 -13.72
N LEU A 29 -14.83 8.92 -12.91
CA LEU A 29 -15.02 10.31 -12.50
C LEU A 29 -14.33 10.65 -11.16
N LYS A 30 -13.88 9.65 -10.40
CA LYS A 30 -13.17 9.89 -9.14
C LYS A 30 -11.75 10.35 -9.41
N SER A 31 -11.40 11.51 -8.84
CA SER A 31 -10.04 12.04 -8.84
C SER A 31 -9.09 11.14 -8.05
N ARG A 32 -7.81 11.14 -8.45
CA ARG A 32 -6.77 10.40 -7.73
C ARG A 32 -6.53 11.05 -6.37
N LYS A 33 -6.48 10.25 -5.31
CA LYS A 33 -6.22 10.72 -3.95
C LYS A 33 -4.74 10.55 -3.61
N ARG A 34 -4.07 11.63 -3.20
CA ARG A 34 -2.70 11.57 -2.68
C ARG A 34 -2.70 11.01 -1.26
N MET A 35 -1.88 10.00 -1.00
CA MET A 35 -1.72 9.36 0.30
C MET A 35 -0.25 9.01 0.56
N PHE A 36 0.11 8.86 1.83
CA PHE A 36 1.46 8.44 2.23
C PHE A 36 1.50 6.93 2.42
N PHE A 37 2.54 6.29 1.92
CA PHE A 37 2.69 4.85 1.92
C PHE A 37 4.00 4.43 2.54
N ALA A 38 3.97 3.26 3.17
CA ALA A 38 5.15 2.60 3.70
C ALA A 38 5.09 1.09 3.45
N LEU A 39 6.09 0.57 2.73
CA LEU A 39 6.27 -0.84 2.45
C LEU A 39 6.94 -1.52 3.64
N ASP A 40 6.21 -2.33 4.39
CA ASP A 40 6.73 -3.18 5.46
C ASP A 40 7.14 -4.54 4.89
N GLU A 41 8.43 -4.70 4.62
CA GLU A 41 8.98 -5.94 4.04
C GLU A 41 8.88 -7.12 5.01
N SER A 42 8.92 -6.87 6.32
CA SER A 42 8.84 -7.94 7.32
C SER A 42 7.51 -8.70 7.27
N LYS A 43 6.47 -8.06 6.72
CA LYS A 43 5.10 -8.57 6.68
C LYS A 43 4.53 -8.67 5.26
N ASN A 44 5.30 -8.29 4.23
CA ASN A 44 4.81 -8.12 2.85
C ASN A 44 3.53 -7.26 2.80
N LEU A 45 3.52 -6.14 3.52
CA LEU A 45 2.38 -5.23 3.61
C LEU A 45 2.74 -3.85 3.10
N LEU A 46 1.90 -3.30 2.22
CA LEU A 46 1.91 -1.88 1.91
C LEU A 46 0.89 -1.17 2.82
N ASN A 47 1.39 -0.36 3.75
CA ASN A 47 0.56 0.39 4.69
C ASN A 47 0.28 1.79 4.13
N SER A 48 -0.97 2.25 4.25
CA SER A 48 -1.36 3.59 3.80
C SER A 48 -1.75 4.50 4.96
N TYR A 49 -1.43 5.79 4.84
CA TYR A 49 -1.66 6.83 5.84
C TYR A 49 -2.20 8.08 5.15
N LYS A 50 -2.86 8.95 5.92
CA LYS A 50 -3.37 10.22 5.39
C LYS A 50 -2.21 11.10 4.90
N ASP A 51 -1.16 11.18 5.72
CA ASP A 51 0.05 11.95 5.48
C ASP A 51 1.23 11.30 6.21
N GLU A 52 2.42 11.85 5.98
CA GLU A 52 3.68 11.40 6.61
C GLU A 52 3.68 11.56 8.13
N MET A 53 3.01 12.56 8.68
CA MET A 53 2.95 12.79 10.13
C MET A 53 2.21 11.67 10.84
N ASP A 54 1.16 11.13 10.24
CA ASP A 54 0.44 9.96 10.75
C ASP A 54 1.34 8.71 10.80
N PHE A 55 2.21 8.54 9.80
CA PHE A 55 3.23 7.47 9.80
C PHE A 55 4.29 7.68 10.88
N LEU A 56 4.88 8.87 10.97
CA LEU A 56 5.93 9.20 11.96
C LEU A 56 5.43 9.06 13.40
N LYS A 57 4.16 9.43 13.64
CA LYS A 57 3.50 9.24 14.95
C LYS A 57 3.07 7.79 15.21
N LYS A 58 3.41 6.85 14.30
CA LYS A 58 3.05 5.43 14.38
C LYS A 58 1.55 5.21 14.61
N LYS A 59 0.71 6.04 14.00
CA LYS A 59 -0.74 5.84 14.06
C LYS A 59 -1.13 4.54 13.36
N LYS A 60 -2.35 4.08 13.61
CA LYS A 60 -2.91 2.94 12.90
C LYS A 60 -3.00 3.27 11.39
N PRO A 61 -2.49 2.41 10.49
CA PRO A 61 -2.66 2.58 9.06
C PRO A 61 -4.14 2.68 8.68
N LEU A 62 -4.45 3.49 7.67
CA LEU A 62 -5.78 3.58 7.09
C LEU A 62 -6.15 2.29 6.37
N GLU A 63 -5.24 1.80 5.53
CA GLU A 63 -5.38 0.53 4.83
C GLU A 63 -4.08 -0.27 4.93
N LYS A 64 -4.24 -1.59 4.89
CA LYS A 64 -3.14 -2.56 4.81
C LYS A 64 -3.37 -3.41 3.60
N ILE A 65 -2.52 -3.23 2.60
CA ILE A 65 -2.57 -3.88 1.30
C ILE A 65 -1.58 -5.05 1.39
N PRO A 66 -2.03 -6.30 1.54
CA PRO A 66 -1.12 -7.45 1.47
C PRO A 66 -0.50 -7.51 0.07
N LEU A 67 0.75 -7.93 -0.02
CA LEU A 67 1.45 -8.09 -1.30
C LEU A 67 1.78 -9.55 -1.61
N ASN A 68 1.43 -10.48 -0.71
CA ASN A 68 1.54 -11.90 -0.98
C ASN A 68 0.72 -12.27 -2.22
N TYR A 69 1.37 -12.86 -3.21
CA TYR A 69 0.77 -13.23 -4.51
C TYR A 69 0.21 -12.04 -5.31
N ALA A 70 0.57 -10.81 -4.96
CA ALA A 70 0.24 -9.64 -5.76
C ALA A 70 1.20 -9.54 -6.95
N VAL A 71 0.67 -9.14 -8.09
CA VAL A 71 1.45 -8.83 -9.29
C VAL A 71 1.49 -7.33 -9.47
N CYS A 72 2.69 -6.78 -9.70
CA CYS A 72 2.87 -5.38 -10.05
C CYS A 72 3.09 -5.26 -11.56
N THR A 73 2.25 -4.48 -12.23
CA THR A 73 2.36 -4.20 -13.67
C THR A 73 2.47 -2.71 -13.91
N LEU A 74 3.27 -2.27 -14.88
CA LEU A 74 3.30 -0.88 -15.30
C LEU A 74 1.97 -0.46 -15.94
N GLY A 75 1.56 0.79 -15.72
CA GLY A 75 0.39 1.36 -16.36
C GLY A 75 0.64 1.53 -17.86
N ALA A 76 -0.28 1.03 -18.69
CA ALA A 76 -0.12 1.03 -20.16
C ALA A 76 0.06 2.44 -20.77
N ASN A 77 -0.44 3.48 -20.10
CA ASN A 77 -0.55 4.83 -20.66
C ASN A 77 0.28 5.88 -19.89
N SER A 78 1.12 5.49 -18.92
CA SER A 78 1.92 6.43 -18.14
C SER A 78 3.19 5.79 -17.56
N GLU A 79 4.32 6.47 -17.72
CA GLU A 79 5.63 6.06 -17.17
C GLU A 79 5.70 6.14 -15.64
N THR A 80 4.75 6.84 -15.00
CA THR A 80 4.72 7.06 -13.55
C THR A 80 3.56 6.34 -12.87
N GLU A 81 2.92 5.41 -13.58
CA GLU A 81 1.80 4.63 -13.09
C GLU A 81 2.16 3.15 -13.03
N PHE A 82 1.74 2.51 -11.96
CA PHE A 82 1.79 1.07 -11.80
C PHE A 82 0.48 0.59 -11.16
N VAL A 83 0.17 -0.68 -11.38
CA VAL A 83 -1.03 -1.34 -10.88
C VAL A 83 -0.60 -2.55 -10.07
N ILE A 84 -1.07 -2.61 -8.83
CA ILE A 84 -0.95 -3.80 -7.97
C ILE A 84 -2.24 -4.59 -8.16
N GLN A 85 -2.13 -5.79 -8.72
CA GLN A 85 -3.24 -6.71 -8.96
C GLN A 85 -3.16 -7.90 -8.02
N TYR A 86 -4.30 -8.25 -7.44
CA TYR A 86 -4.44 -9.43 -6.59
C TYR A 86 -4.89 -10.61 -7.42
N ILE A 87 -4.10 -11.68 -7.44
CA ILE A 87 -4.54 -12.96 -7.98
C ILE A 87 -5.17 -13.74 -6.82
N PHE A 88 -6.50 -13.84 -6.82
CA PHE A 88 -7.19 -14.79 -5.96
C PHE A 88 -7.11 -16.17 -6.61
N ILE A 89 -6.16 -17.00 -6.15
CA ILE A 89 -6.13 -18.42 -6.52
C ILE A 89 -7.05 -19.14 -5.53
N ASN A 90 -8.24 -19.55 -5.99
CA ASN A 90 -9.08 -20.48 -5.25
C ASN A 90 -8.55 -21.90 -5.51
N PHE A 91 -8.13 -22.60 -4.45
CA PHE A 91 -7.85 -24.04 -4.48
C PHE A 91 -9.07 -24.80 -4.01
#